data_AF-A0A0K8R6Y1-F1
#
_entry.id   AF-A0A0K8R6Y1-F1
#
_cell.length_a   1.000
_cell.length_b   1.000
_cell.length_c   1.000
_cell.angle_alpha   90.00
_cell.angle_beta   90.00
_cell.angle_gamma   90.00
#
_symmetry.space_group_name_H-M   'P 1'
#
loop_
_entity.id
_entity.type
_entity.pdbx_description
1 polymer ?
#
loop_
_entity_poly.entity_id
_entity_poly.type
_entity_poly.pdbx_seq_one_letter_code
_entity_poly.pdbx_strand_id
1 'polypeptide(L)' 'MVEATLMGFSGFLDWRPLTFLKPLPRAWTCDICGLMSQATVVPECLHVFCSDCYQRLLDKESPKCPWTS' A
#
# COMPACT_ATOMS: atom_id res chain seq x y z
N MET A 1 -8.50 3.17 17.47
CA MET A 1 -8.96 3.61 16.14
C MET A 1 -7.73 4.02 15.37
N VAL A 2 -7.59 3.59 14.11
CA VAL A 2 -6.45 3.94 13.25
C VAL A 2 -6.97 4.78 12.11
N GLU A 3 -6.29 5.89 11.83
CA GLU A 3 -6.56 6.74 10.67
C GLU A 3 -5.69 6.29 9.51
N ALA A 4 -6.30 6.15 8.32
CA ALA A 4 -5.58 5.89 7.09
C ALA A 4 -6.32 6.52 5.89
N THR A 5 -5.57 6.72 4.81
CA THR A 5 -6.10 7.18 3.53
C THR A 5 -6.33 5.99 2.61
N LEU A 6 -7.49 5.96 1.95
CA LEU A 6 -7.89 4.92 1.00
C LEU A 6 -7.69 5.37 -0.45
N MET A 7 -7.40 4.42 -1.33
CA MET A 7 -7.41 4.61 -2.78
C MET A 7 -7.85 3.33 -3.49
N GLY A 8 -8.52 3.46 -4.63
CA GLY A 8 -8.92 2.32 -5.46
C GLY A 8 -10.14 1.58 -4.93
N PHE A 9 -10.93 2.22 -4.05
CA PHE A 9 -12.21 1.71 -3.55
C PHE A 9 -13.39 2.37 -4.27
N SER A 10 -13.43 3.70 -4.26
CA SER A 10 -14.42 4.50 -5.00
C SER A 10 -13.94 5.95 -5.07
N GLY A 11 -14.24 6.66 -6.15
CA GLY A 11 -13.84 8.07 -6.29
C GLY A 11 -14.39 9.00 -5.20
N PHE A 12 -15.43 8.59 -4.46
CA PHE A 12 -15.95 9.34 -3.30
C PHE A 12 -15.09 9.20 -2.03
N LEU A 13 -14.42 8.06 -1.87
CA LEU A 13 -13.64 7.71 -0.68
C LEU A 13 -12.14 7.90 -0.88
N ASP A 14 -11.68 7.97 -2.12
CA ASP A 14 -10.28 8.16 -2.44
C ASP A 14 -9.74 9.46 -1.83
N TRP A 15 -8.53 9.42 -1.29
CA TRP A 15 -7.81 10.56 -0.70
C TRP A 15 -8.43 11.19 0.56
N ARG A 16 -9.45 10.55 1.15
CA ARG A 16 -10.04 11.00 2.40
C ARG A 16 -9.47 10.23 3.58
N PRO A 17 -9.12 10.91 4.69
CA PRO A 17 -8.79 10.23 5.94
C PRO A 17 -10.05 9.55 6.47
N LEU A 18 -9.93 8.26 6.80
CA LEU A 18 -11.02 7.45 7.31
C LEU A 18 -10.63 6.81 8.63
N THR A 19 -11.57 6.80 9.57
CA THR A 19 -11.41 6.14 10.86
C THR A 19 -11.92 4.70 10.74
N PHE A 20 -11.01 3.75 10.91
CA PHE A 20 -11.39 2.34 10.86
C PHE A 20 -11.82 1.82 12.23
N LEU A 21 -12.99 1.19 12.26
CA LEU A 21 -13.57 0.57 13.46
C LEU A 21 -12.81 -0.69 13.89
N LYS A 22 -12.14 -1.36 12.95
CA LYS A 22 -11.31 -2.54 13.18
C LYS A 22 -9.86 -2.25 12.76
N PRO A 23 -8.86 -2.96 13.35
CA PRO A 23 -7.49 -2.87 12.88
C PRO A 23 -7.39 -3.18 11.39
N LEU A 24 -6.55 -2.43 10.70
CA LEU A 24 -6.33 -2.61 9.28
C LEU A 24 -5.53 -3.88 9.01
N PRO A 25 -5.95 -4.75 8.08
CA PRO A 25 -5.13 -5.87 7.67
C PRO A 25 -3.84 -5.33 7.05
N ARG A 26 -2.68 -5.70 7.62
CA ARG A 26 -1.37 -5.28 7.08
C ARG A 26 -1.23 -5.61 5.59
N ALA A 27 -1.83 -6.71 5.14
CA ALA A 27 -1.84 -7.16 3.75
C ALA A 27 -2.42 -6.15 2.74
N TRP A 28 -3.14 -5.11 3.19
CA TRP A 28 -3.81 -4.12 2.33
C TRP A 28 -3.15 -2.75 2.38
N THR A 29 -2.13 -2.58 3.22
CA THR A 29 -1.46 -1.30 3.43
C THR A 29 -0.10 -1.33 2.77
N CYS A 30 0.17 -0.37 1.90
CA CYS A 30 1.47 -0.20 1.28
C CYS A 30 2.53 0.13 2.34
N ASP A 31 3.60 -0.65 2.43
CA ASP A 31 4.72 -0.41 3.35
C ASP A 31 5.50 0.89 2.99
N ILE A 32 5.41 1.39 1.75
CA ILE A 32 6.05 2.67 1.32
C ILE A 32 5.26 3.89 1.72
N CYS A 33 3.99 3.99 1.30
CA CYS A 33 3.22 5.23 1.44
C CYS A 33 2.12 5.14 2.49
N GLY A 34 1.92 3.98 3.14
CA GLY A 34 0.83 3.75 4.09
C GLY A 34 -0.56 3.73 3.46
N LEU A 35 -0.65 3.83 2.14
CA LEU A 35 -1.91 3.84 1.41
C LEU A 35 -2.56 2.46 1.45
N MET A 36 -3.86 2.45 1.75
CA MET A 36 -4.66 1.25 1.62
C MET A 36 -5.18 1.07 0.20
N SER A 37 -4.90 -0.09 -0.40
CA SER A 37 -5.32 -0.44 -1.76
C SER A 37 -5.95 -1.84 -1.78
N GLN A 38 -6.97 -2.05 -2.61
CA GLN A 38 -7.47 -3.41 -2.89
C GLN A 38 -6.49 -4.19 -3.79
N ALA A 39 -5.75 -3.47 -4.62
CA ALA A 39 -4.71 -4.04 -5.47
C ALA A 39 -3.35 -3.83 -4.78
N THR A 40 -2.95 -4.82 -3.99
CA THR A 40 -1.60 -4.88 -3.40
C THR A 40 -0.80 -6.02 -3.99
N VAL A 41 0.51 -5.82 -4.10
CA VAL A 41 1.47 -6.84 -4.51
C VAL A 41 2.31 -7.23 -3.30
N VAL A 42 2.45 -8.53 -3.08
CA VAL A 42 3.32 -9.10 -2.03
C VAL A 42 4.48 -9.82 -2.72
N PRO A 43 5.71 -9.25 -2.73
CA PRO A 43 6.88 -9.92 -3.28
C PRO A 43 7.40 -11.02 -2.33
N GLU A 44 8.42 -11.74 -2.77
CA GLU A 44 9.11 -12.80 -1.98
C GLU A 44 9.61 -12.33 -0.61
N CYS A 45 9.92 -11.03 -0.47
CA CYS A 45 10.32 -10.43 0.80
C CYS A 45 9.16 -10.14 1.77
N LEU A 46 7.92 -10.53 1.43
CA LEU A 46 6.69 -10.36 2.23
C LEU A 46 6.32 -8.91 2.58
N HIS A 47 6.88 -7.94 1.87
CA HIS A 47 6.45 -6.55 1.95
C HIS A 47 5.25 -6.30 1.04
N VAL A 48 4.41 -5.34 1.37
CA VAL A 48 3.16 -5.07 0.65
C VAL A 48 3.29 -3.72 -0.05
N PHE A 49 2.96 -3.66 -1.33
CA PHE A 49 3.01 -2.42 -2.11
C PHE A 49 1.67 -2.17 -2.82
N CYS A 50 1.18 -0.93 -2.82
CA CYS A 50 0.13 -0.55 -3.76
C CYS A 50 0.68 -0.60 -5.20
N SER A 51 -0.21 -0.74 -6.19
CA SER A 51 0.18 -0.84 -7.60
C SER A 51 1.13 0.29 -8.04
N ASP A 52 0.85 1.54 -7.66
CA ASP A 52 1.68 2.69 -8.05
C ASP A 52 3.11 2.61 -7.46
N CYS A 53 3.23 2.26 -6.18
CA CYS A 53 4.52 2.11 -5.52
C CYS A 53 5.28 0.91 -6.08
N TYR A 54 4.59 -0.18 -6.42
CA TYR A 54 5.20 -1.36 -7.03
C TYR A 54 5.73 -1.07 -8.44
N GLN A 55 4.95 -0.37 -9.28
CA GLN A 55 5.42 0.02 -10.62
C GLN A 55 6.65 0.92 -10.55
N ARG A 56 6.64 1.94 -9.69
CA ARG A 56 7.82 2.80 -9.45
C ARG A 56 9.05 2.03 -8.95
N LEU A 57 8.84 0.89 -8.28
CA LEU A 57 9.94 0.02 -7.86
C LEU A 57 10.55 -0.71 -9.06
N LEU A 58 9.70 -1.22 -9.96
CA LEU A 58 10.09 -1.93 -11.17
C LEU A 58 10.78 -1.02 -12.20
N ASP A 59 10.47 0.27 -12.20
CA ASP A 59 11.10 1.26 -13.08
C ASP A 59 12.59 1.54 -12.74
N LYS A 60 13.10 1.01 -11.63
CA LYS A 60 14.52 1.16 -11.24
C LYS A 60 15.40 0.19 -12.04
N GLU A 61 16.63 0.60 -12.38
CA GLU A 61 17.60 -0.26 -13.11
C GLU A 61 17.85 -1.60 -12.40
N SER A 62 17.78 -1.64 -11.07
CA SER A 62 17.84 -2.86 -10.27
C SER A 62 16.71 -2.83 -9.24
N PRO A 63 15.52 -3.35 -9.57
CA PRO A 63 14.38 -3.37 -8.67
C PRO A 63 14.70 -4.23 -7.45
N LYS A 64 14.75 -3.61 -6.27
CA LYS A 64 14.94 -4.30 -5.00
C LYS A 64 13.94 -3.76 -4.00
N CYS A 65 13.49 -4.63 -3.10
CA CYS A 65 12.67 -4.19 -1.98
C CYS A 65 13.45 -3.15 -1.15
N PRO A 66 12.84 -2.03 -0.74
CA PRO A 66 13.53 -1.02 0.07
C PRO A 66 13.91 -1.48 1.47
N TRP A 67 13.30 -2.57 1.97
CA TRP A 67 13.51 -3.09 3.33
C TRP A 67 14.33 -4.38 3.40
N THR A 68 14.79 -4.91 2.27
CA THR A 68 15.77 -6.00 2.31
C THR A 68 17.15 -5.41 2.56
N SER A 69 17.69 -5.63 3.76
CA SER A 69 19.10 -5.39 4.08
C SER A 69 20.00 -6.36 3.33
#